data_AF-A0A924GWR5-F1
#
_entry.id   AF-A0A924GWR5-F1
#
_cell.length_a   1.000
_cell.length_b   1.000
_cell.length_c   1.000
_cell.angle_alpha   90.00
_cell.angle_beta   90.00
_cell.angle_gamma   90.00
#
_symmetry.space_group_name_H-M   'P 1'
#
loop_
_entity.id
_entity.type
_entity.pdbx_description
1 polymer ?
#
loop_
_entity_poly.entity_id
_entity_poly.type
_entity_poly.pdbx_seq_one_letter_code
_entity_poly.pdbx_strand_id
1 'polypeptide(L)'
;APVIVVICAIGAYTVHNAMLDIWFMMVFGVVGYVFKKLDYPLAPLVLALVLGDKAEDSFRQAMLLSQGEVSIFWANPLVGSISTLAMLLLFWPLISRAIAKIRPAKAKDLPQEQPVD
;
A
#
# COMPACT_ATOMS: atom_id res chain seq x y z
N ALA A 1 25.63 -9.31 13.33
CA ALA A 1 24.45 -9.95 12.73
C ALA A 1 23.76 -10.95 13.68
N PRO A 2 24.42 -11.98 14.25
CA PRO A 2 23.72 -13.01 15.04
C PRO A 2 23.07 -12.47 16.31
N VAL A 3 23.68 -11.46 16.96
CA VAL A 3 23.14 -10.81 18.17
C VAL A 3 21.76 -10.17 17.92
N ILE A 4 21.53 -9.57 16.74
CA ILE A 4 20.24 -8.93 16.42
C ILE A 4 19.13 -9.98 16.37
N VAL A 5 19.39 -11.14 15.75
CA VAL A 5 18.42 -12.24 15.66
C VAL A 5 18.06 -12.77 17.04
N VAL A 6 19.06 -12.92 17.92
CA VAL A 6 18.83 -13.35 19.31
C VAL A 6 17.97 -12.34 20.07
N ILE A 7 18.26 -11.04 19.96
CA ILE A 7 17.47 -9.97 20.60
C ILE A 7 16.04 -9.95 20.06
N CYS A 8 15.86 -10.06 18.75
CA CYS A 8 14.53 -10.13 18.13
C CYS A 8 13.74 -11.37 18.58
N ALA A 9 14.40 -12.53 18.73
CA ALA A 9 13.76 -13.77 19.18
C ALA A 9 13.29 -13.67 20.64
N ILE A 10 14.12 -13.08 21.51
CA ILE A 10 13.74 -12.80 22.91
C ILE A 10 12.54 -11.83 22.93
N GLY A 11 12.62 -10.74 22.16
CA GLY A 11 11.53 -9.75 22.07
C GLY A 11 10.21 -10.38 21.62
N ALA A 12 10.22 -11.14 20.52
CA ALA A 12 9.04 -11.84 20.00
C ALA A 12 8.45 -12.81 21.03
N TYR A 13 9.29 -13.61 21.71
CA TYR A 13 8.83 -14.55 22.71
C TYR A 13 8.21 -13.87 23.94
N THR A 14 8.72 -12.70 24.35
CA THR A 14 8.26 -12.04 25.59
C THR A 14 6.85 -11.47 25.52
N VAL A 15 6.32 -11.16 24.34
CA VAL A 15 5.00 -10.50 24.20
C VAL A 15 3.86 -11.45 24.55
N HIS A 16 3.87 -12.67 23.99
CA HIS A 16 2.79 -13.64 24.20
C HIS A 16 3.27 -14.97 24.82
N ASN A 17 4.55 -15.09 25.17
CA ASN A 17 5.17 -16.32 25.69
C ASN A 17 4.90 -17.55 24.80
N ALA A 18 4.79 -17.32 23.48
CA ALA A 18 4.39 -18.31 22.50
C ALA A 18 5.55 -18.61 21.54
N MET A 19 5.84 -19.89 21.34
CA MET A 19 6.89 -20.31 20.39
C MET A 19 6.51 -20.01 18.93
N LEU A 20 5.22 -19.84 18.66
CA LEU A 20 4.66 -19.48 17.36
C LEU A 20 5.11 -18.07 16.91
N ASP A 21 5.33 -17.14 17.84
CA ASP A 21 5.83 -15.80 17.52
C ASP A 21 7.26 -15.82 16.99
N ILE A 22 8.08 -16.76 17.48
CA ILE A 22 9.45 -16.99 16.96
C ILE A 22 9.38 -17.54 15.54
N TRP A 23 8.43 -18.44 15.26
CA TRP A 23 8.22 -18.96 13.91
C TRP A 23 7.80 -17.85 12.94
N PHE A 24 6.85 -16.99 13.34
CA PHE A 24 6.49 -15.81 12.55
C PHE A 24 7.66 -14.86 12.36
N MET A 25 8.42 -14.56 13.41
CA MET A 25 9.64 -13.74 13.30
C MET A 25 10.60 -14.30 12.25
N MET A 26 10.84 -15.60 12.24
CA MET A 26 11.71 -16.26 11.24
C MET A 26 11.13 -16.13 9.83
N VAL A 27 9.85 -16.44 9.65
CA VAL A 27 9.17 -16.36 8.34
C VAL A 27 9.20 -14.92 7.81
N PHE A 28 8.76 -13.94 8.60
CA PHE A 28 8.76 -12.53 8.21
C PHE A 28 10.18 -11.97 8.03
N GLY A 29 11.17 -12.48 8.77
CA GLY A 29 12.58 -12.18 8.56
C GLY A 29 13.09 -12.63 7.18
N VAL A 30 12.73 -13.85 6.77
CA VAL A 30 13.03 -14.36 5.42
C VAL A 30 12.29 -13.57 4.34
N VAL A 31 11.00 -13.26 4.54
CA VAL A 31 10.22 -12.41 3.62
C VAL A 31 10.87 -11.03 3.47
N GLY A 32 11.28 -10.41 4.57
CA GLY A 32 12.01 -9.14 4.55
C GLY A 32 13.34 -9.21 3.80
N TYR A 33 14.06 -10.33 3.92
CA TYR A 33 15.27 -10.57 3.12
C TYR A 33 14.97 -10.69 1.62
N VAL A 34 13.87 -11.36 1.25
CA VAL A 34 13.40 -11.43 -0.15
C VAL A 34 13.07 -10.04 -0.68
N PHE A 35 12.36 -9.21 0.09
CA PHE A 35 12.06 -7.83 -0.31
C PHE A 35 13.31 -6.97 -0.48
N LYS A 36 14.31 -7.16 0.40
CA LYS A 36 15.61 -6.52 0.22
C LYS A 36 16.32 -6.96 -1.07
N LYS A 37 16.21 -8.23 -1.44
CA LYS A 37 16.80 -8.77 -2.68
C LYS A 37 16.08 -8.27 -3.95
N LEU A 38 14.81 -7.90 -3.83
CA LEU A 38 14.00 -7.31 -4.90
C LEU A 38 14.13 -5.78 -4.96
N ASP A 39 15.09 -5.20 -4.23
CA ASP A 39 15.34 -3.75 -4.15
C ASP A 39 14.10 -2.92 -3.71
N TYR A 40 13.21 -3.53 -2.92
CA TYR A 40 12.13 -2.76 -2.31
C TYR A 40 12.68 -1.83 -1.23
N PRO A 41 12.32 -0.53 -1.26
CA PRO A 41 12.78 0.42 -0.27
C PRO A 41 12.21 0.07 1.11
N LEU A 42 13.07 -0.04 2.12
CA LEU A 42 12.67 -0.42 3.48
C LEU A 42 11.79 0.66 4.14
N ALA A 43 12.04 1.95 3.84
CA ALA A 43 11.35 3.07 4.46
C ALA A 43 9.83 3.06 4.20
N PRO A 44 9.33 2.94 2.94
CA PRO A 44 7.89 2.79 2.68
C PRO A 44 7.25 1.58 3.37
N LEU A 45 7.98 0.47 3.54
CA LEU A 45 7.45 -0.72 4.20
C LEU A 45 7.22 -0.48 5.69
N VAL A 46 8.18 0.15 6.37
CA VAL A 46 8.03 0.55 7.78
C VAL A 46 6.92 1.58 7.94
N LEU A 47 6.84 2.57 7.04
CA LEU A 47 5.76 3.56 7.04
C LEU A 47 4.39 2.90 6.85
N ALA A 48 4.25 1.95 5.92
CA ALA A 48 3.01 1.22 5.72
C ALA A 48 2.58 0.43 6.97
N LEU A 49 3.52 -0.17 7.70
CA LEU A 49 3.24 -0.88 8.96
C LEU A 49 2.65 0.08 10.01
N VAL A 50 3.31 1.23 10.23
CA VAL A 50 2.88 2.21 11.24
C VAL A 50 1.57 2.90 10.84
N LEU A 51 1.39 3.23 9.56
CA LEU A 51 0.17 3.85 9.07
C LEU A 51 -0.99 2.85 9.00
N GLY A 52 -0.70 1.57 8.78
CA GLY A 52 -1.71 0.50 8.69
C GLY A 52 -2.52 0.37 9.98
N ASP A 53 -1.86 0.39 11.13
CA ASP A 53 -2.51 0.37 12.45
C ASP A 53 -3.52 1.52 12.61
N LYS A 54 -3.09 2.75 12.29
CA LYS A 54 -3.96 3.93 12.34
C LYS A 54 -5.11 3.89 11.33
N ALA A 55 -4.86 3.30 10.15
CA ALA A 55 -5.87 3.14 9.12
C ALA A 55 -6.94 2.12 9.56
N GLU A 56 -6.53 1.00 10.14
CA GLU A 56 -7.42 -0.03 10.70
C GLU A 56 -8.25 0.54 11.87
N ASP A 57 -7.63 1.29 12.79
CA ASP A 57 -8.34 1.95 13.89
C ASP A 57 -9.41 2.92 13.39
N SER A 58 -9.05 3.78 12.43
CA SER A 58 -9.98 4.74 11.84
C SER A 58 -11.12 4.04 11.08
N PHE A 59 -10.80 2.96 10.37
CA PHE A 59 -11.77 2.14 9.66
C PHE A 59 -12.73 1.43 10.63
N ARG A 60 -12.21 0.82 11.69
CA ARG A 60 -13.01 0.20 12.76
C ARG A 60 -13.90 1.21 13.44
N GLN A 61 -13.37 2.39 13.76
CA GLN A 61 -14.16 3.47 14.36
C GLN A 61 -15.33 3.88 13.45
N ALA A 62 -15.09 4.04 12.15
CA ALA A 62 -16.14 4.36 11.18
C ALA A 62 -17.21 3.26 11.11
N MET A 63 -16.79 1.98 11.08
CA MET A 63 -17.71 0.83 11.03
C MET A 63 -18.51 0.65 12.32
N LEU A 64 -17.91 0.90 13.48
CA LEU A 64 -18.63 0.87 14.76
C LEU A 64 -19.68 1.98 14.82
N LEU A 65 -19.37 3.17 14.31
CA LEU A 65 -20.31 4.28 14.25
C LEU A 65 -21.49 4.00 13.30
N SER A 66 -21.24 3.28 12.20
CA SER A 66 -22.26 2.90 11.22
C SER A 66 -22.98 1.59 11.52
N GLN A 67 -22.65 0.91 12.63
CA GLN A 67 -23.15 -0.43 12.94
C GLN A 67 -22.87 -1.47 11.84
N GLY A 68 -21.76 -1.30 11.12
CA GLY A 68 -21.34 -2.21 10.05
C GLY A 68 -21.79 -1.80 8.64
N GLU A 69 -22.50 -0.69 8.50
CA GLU A 69 -22.94 -0.16 7.22
C GLU A 69 -21.79 0.59 6.50
N VAL A 70 -21.34 0.09 5.35
CA VAL A 70 -20.33 0.77 4.50
C VAL A 70 -20.87 2.05 3.84
N SER A 71 -22.18 2.28 3.90
CA SER A 71 -22.83 3.49 3.40
C SER A 71 -22.36 4.76 4.12
N ILE A 72 -21.72 4.65 5.29
CA ILE A 72 -21.19 5.81 6.04
C ILE A 72 -20.13 6.61 5.27
N PHE A 73 -19.39 5.96 4.37
CA PHE A 73 -18.42 6.65 3.50
C PHE A 73 -19.08 7.59 2.49
N TRP A 74 -20.39 7.48 2.27
CA TRP A 74 -21.21 8.37 1.42
C TRP A 74 -22.38 9.04 2.15
N ALA A 75 -22.48 8.92 3.48
CA ALA A 75 -23.61 9.44 4.23
C ALA A 75 -23.75 10.97 4.17
N ASN A 76 -22.64 11.68 4.02
CA ASN A 76 -22.63 13.13 3.89
C ASN A 76 -21.87 13.55 2.62
N PRO A 77 -22.29 14.64 1.93
CA PRO A 77 -21.64 15.10 0.71
C PRO A 77 -20.15 15.45 0.92
N LEU A 78 -19.77 15.92 2.11
CA LEU A 78 -18.36 16.14 2.46
C LEU A 78 -17.56 14.84 2.56
N VAL A 79 -18.06 13.84 3.29
CA VAL A 79 -17.38 12.55 3.47
C VAL A 79 -17.32 11.80 2.13
N GLY A 80 -18.42 11.80 1.39
CA GLY A 80 -18.50 11.18 0.06
C GLY A 80 -17.53 11.81 -0.95
N SER A 81 -17.39 13.14 -0.98
CA SER A 81 -16.44 13.80 -1.87
C SER A 81 -14.98 13.50 -1.50
N ILE A 82 -14.64 13.44 -0.22
CA ILE A 82 -13.28 13.09 0.23
C ILE A 82 -12.99 11.61 -0.02
N SER A 83 -13.94 10.72 0.27
CA SER A 83 -13.80 9.27 0.07
C SER A 83 -13.66 8.90 -1.41
N THR A 84 -14.51 9.50 -2.27
CA THR A 84 -14.40 9.34 -3.73
C THR A 84 -13.05 9.83 -4.26
N LEU A 85 -12.60 11.02 -3.83
CA LEU A 85 -11.30 11.55 -4.23
C LEU A 85 -10.14 10.66 -3.78
N ALA A 86 -10.18 10.15 -2.54
CA ALA A 86 -9.18 9.22 -2.02
C ALA A 86 -9.12 7.93 -2.85
N MET A 87 -10.27 7.32 -3.18
CA MET A 87 -10.33 6.17 -4.07
C MET A 87 -9.78 6.49 -5.47
N LEU A 88 -10.14 7.64 -6.04
CA LEU A 88 -9.63 8.06 -7.35
C LEU A 88 -8.11 8.20 -7.35
N LEU A 89 -7.52 8.84 -6.33
CA LEU A 89 -6.07 9.00 -6.22
C LEU A 89 -5.35 7.67 -6.00
N LEU A 90 -5.93 6.79 -5.16
CA LEU A 90 -5.38 5.45 -4.91
C LEU A 90 -5.31 4.62 -6.20
N PHE A 91 -6.37 4.66 -7.01
CA PHE A 91 -6.45 3.88 -8.26
C PHE A 91 -5.92 4.62 -9.49
N TRP A 92 -5.59 5.91 -9.38
CA TRP A 92 -5.06 6.73 -10.47
C TRP A 92 -3.91 6.10 -11.27
N PRO A 93 -2.85 5.54 -10.64
CA PRO A 93 -1.75 4.92 -11.39
C PRO A 93 -2.19 3.63 -12.12
N LEU A 94 -3.18 2.89 -11.61
CA LEU A 94 -3.71 1.71 -12.27
C LEU A 94 -4.63 2.08 -13.43
N ILE A 95 -5.52 3.06 -13.22
CA ILE A 95 -6.45 3.56 -14.24
C ILE A 95 -5.68 4.20 -15.39
N SER A 96 -4.68 5.05 -15.10
CA SER A 96 -3.85 5.68 -16.14
C SER A 96 -3.07 4.64 -16.96
N ARG A 97 -2.54 3.57 -16.33
CA ARG A 97 -1.90 2.46 -17.03
C ARG A 97 -2.90 1.65 -17.87
N ALA A 98 -4.10 1.40 -17.37
CA ALA A 98 -5.16 0.70 -18.11
C ALA A 98 -5.61 1.51 -19.35
N ILE A 99 -5.85 2.82 -19.19
CA ILE A 99 -6.22 3.72 -20.28
C ILE A 99 -5.07 3.86 -21.29
N ALA A 100 -3.82 3.95 -20.84
CA ALA A 100 -2.66 4.00 -21.74
C ALA A 100 -2.47 2.70 -22.55
N LYS A 101 -2.86 1.55 -21.99
CA LYS A 101 -2.85 0.26 -22.69
C LYS A 101 -3.98 0.14 -23.74
N ILE A 102 -5.10 0.84 -23.52
CA ILE A 102 -6.26 0.85 -24.42
C ILE A 102 -6.15 1.96 -25.46
N ARG A 103 -5.40 3.04 -25.19
CA ARG A 103 -5.16 4.12 -26.14
C ARG A 103 -4.17 3.64 -27.21
N PRO A 104 -4.61 3.39 -28.46
CA PRO A 104 -3.66 3.20 -29.54
C PRO A 104 -2.83 4.49 -29.65
N ALA A 105 -1.54 4.33 -29.92
CA ALA A 105 -0.59 5.43 -30.06
C ALA A 105 -1.25 6.57 -30.86
N LYS A 106 -1.53 7.70 -30.18
CA LYS A 106 -2.00 8.89 -30.87
C LYS A 106 -0.84 9.31 -31.75
N ALA A 107 -1.01 9.09 -33.05
CA ALA A 107 -0.08 9.39 -34.12
C ALA A 107 0.65 10.71 -33.82
N LYS A 108 1.96 10.59 -33.62
CA LYS A 108 2.88 11.73 -33.61
C LYS A 108 3.17 12.05 -35.08
N ASP A 109 2.14 12.50 -35.79
CA ASP A 109 2.29 13.02 -37.14
C ASP A 109 2.54 14.52 -37.04
N LEU A 110 3.77 14.92 -37.36
CA LEU A 110 4.05 15.88 -38.43
C LEU A 110 5.56 15.85 -38.74
N PRO A 111 6.00 15.09 -39.75
CA PRO A 111 7.10 15.51 -40.61
C PRO A 111 6.52 16.54 -41.59
N GLN A 112 6.89 17.81 -41.43
CA GLN A 112 6.75 18.82 -42.47
C GLN A 112 8.16 19.39 -42.71
N GLU A 113 9.04 18.56 -43.25
CA GLU A 113 10.18 19.06 -44.01
C GLU A 113 9.67 19.23 -45.44
N GLN A 114 9.39 20.48 -45.81
CA GLN A 114 8.93 20.86 -47.14
C GLN A 114 10.05 20.63 -48.16
N PRO A 115 9.75 20.15 -49.38
CA PRO A 115 10.71 20.19 -50.47
C PRO A 115 10.87 21.66 -50.89
N VAL A 116 12.09 22.18 -50.83
CA VAL A 116 12.47 23.42 -51.51
C VAL A 116 13.53 23.03 -52.54
N ASP A 117 13.05 22.90 -53.77
CA ASP A 117 13.70 23.06 -55.09
C ASP A 117 15.19 22.69 -55.22
#